data_AF-A0A226D5T3-F1
#
_entry.id   AF-A0A226D5T3-F1
#
_cell.length_a   1.000
_cell.length_b   1.000
_cell.length_c   1.000
_cell.angle_alpha   90.00
_cell.angle_beta   90.00
_cell.angle_gamma   90.00
#
_symmetry.space_group_name_H-M   'P 1'
#
loop_
_entity.id
_entity.type
_entity.pdbx_description
1 polymer ?
#
loop_
_entity_poly.entity_id
_entity_poly.type
_entity_poly.pdbx_seq_one_letter_code
_entity_poly.pdbx_strand_id
1 'polypeptide(L)'
;MACCCFSGDVLVTTKSGGVKRMDKLIRGEEILTLSKAGGVPQYTKFYTWIHREVDRTTEFIMIKTEAGKILKITGDHLLFGEGRVAKRAGMVKTGDKICTISPDATLIEEDVVDVSTETLTGVYAPFTMSGDFIANGFLVACYSDIDNFDVAHASMLPLRMFHKLDKSWKKENKKQEGLHIYARNLIKVWDHLPLRVQTAIQN
;
A
#
# COMPACT_ATOMS: atom_id res chain seq x y z
N MET A 1 -7.74 -11.37 -10.37
CA MET A 1 -7.90 -10.82 -9.00
C MET A 1 -6.80 -9.80 -8.82
N ALA A 2 -7.18 -8.56 -8.55
CA ALA A 2 -6.24 -7.47 -8.39
C ALA A 2 -5.28 -7.76 -7.23
N CYS A 3 -3.99 -7.78 -7.53
CA CYS A 3 -2.96 -7.95 -6.52
C CYS A 3 -2.48 -6.54 -6.13
N CYS A 4 -2.64 -6.11 -4.87
CA CYS A 4 -2.00 -4.90 -4.33
C CYS A 4 -0.75 -5.32 -3.56
N CYS A 5 0.42 -5.35 -4.20
CA CYS A 5 1.66 -5.73 -3.56
C CYS A 5 2.82 -4.83 -3.97
N PHE A 6 3.85 -4.87 -3.13
CA PHE A 6 5.18 -4.33 -3.37
C PHE A 6 6.19 -5.47 -3.43
N SER A 7 7.33 -5.21 -4.08
CA SER A 7 8.48 -6.11 -4.00
C SER A 7 9.14 -6.01 -2.61
N GLY A 8 9.87 -7.04 -2.22
CA GLY A 8 10.48 -7.12 -0.88
C GLY A 8 11.55 -6.07 -0.58
N ASP A 9 12.21 -5.53 -1.63
CA ASP A 9 13.27 -4.52 -1.55
C ASP A 9 12.77 -3.08 -1.36
N VAL A 10 11.46 -2.84 -1.49
CA VAL A 10 10.87 -1.52 -1.20
C VAL A 10 11.20 -1.11 0.24
N LEU A 11 11.57 0.15 0.43
CA LEU A 11 12.01 0.74 1.68
C LEU A 11 10.88 1.52 2.34
N VAL A 12 10.80 1.38 3.67
CA VAL A 12 9.90 2.14 4.55
C VAL A 12 10.69 2.74 5.71
N THR A 13 10.33 3.95 6.12
CA THR A 13 10.95 4.62 7.27
C THR A 13 10.18 4.28 8.53
N THR A 14 10.85 3.76 9.56
CA THR A 14 10.26 3.42 10.85
C THR A 14 10.42 4.55 11.86
N LYS A 15 9.49 4.70 12.80
CA LYS A 15 9.55 5.71 13.87
C LYS A 15 10.75 5.56 14.80
N SER A 16 11.28 4.34 14.92
CA SER A 16 12.53 4.05 15.63
C SER A 16 13.78 4.61 14.93
N GLY A 17 13.62 5.35 13.82
CA GLY A 17 14.66 6.15 13.18
C GLY A 17 15.42 5.43 12.08
N GLY A 18 14.93 4.27 11.60
CA GLY A 18 15.61 3.47 10.60
C GLY A 18 14.84 3.35 9.30
N VAL A 19 15.56 3.23 8.19
CA VAL A 19 15.00 2.76 6.92
C VAL A 19 15.09 1.23 6.89
N LYS A 20 14.01 0.57 6.49
CA LYS A 20 13.94 -0.89 6.44
C LYS A 20 13.32 -1.37 5.13
N ARG A 21 13.81 -2.50 4.62
CA ARG A 21 13.13 -3.25 3.56
C ARG A 21 11.76 -3.74 4.01
N MET A 22 10.80 -3.74 3.10
CA MET A 22 9.42 -4.19 3.27
C MET A 22 9.39 -5.62 3.79
N ASP A 23 10.20 -6.50 3.21
CA ASP A 23 10.29 -7.91 3.61
C ASP A 23 10.84 -8.15 5.03
N LYS A 24 11.39 -7.12 5.68
CA LYS A 24 11.85 -7.16 7.07
C LYS A 24 10.92 -6.42 8.04
N LEU A 25 9.81 -5.87 7.56
CA LEU A 25 8.86 -5.13 8.39
C LEU A 25 8.23 -6.06 9.44
N ILE A 26 8.23 -5.62 10.70
CA ILE A 26 7.76 -6.39 11.84
C ILE A 26 6.41 -5.83 12.28
N ARG A 27 5.43 -6.70 12.51
CA ARG A 27 4.10 -6.26 12.92
C ARG A 27 4.17 -5.48 14.22
N GLY A 28 3.44 -4.37 14.25
CA GLY A 28 3.40 -3.43 15.36
C GLY A 28 4.39 -2.28 15.26
N GLU A 29 5.34 -2.32 14.32
CA GLU A 29 6.17 -1.16 14.00
C GLU A 29 5.31 -0.03 13.45
N GLU A 30 5.72 1.20 13.75
CA GLU A 30 5.12 2.41 13.21
C GLU A 30 5.98 2.89 12.04
N ILE A 31 5.38 3.08 10.87
CA ILE A 31 6.04 3.50 9.63
C ILE A 31 5.53 4.87 9.19
N LEU A 32 6.38 5.59 8.45
CA LEU A 32 6.10 6.95 7.99
C LEU A 32 4.88 6.98 7.07
N THR A 33 4.00 7.94 7.32
CA THR A 33 2.92 8.36 6.44
C THR A 33 2.72 9.89 6.60
N LEU A 34 1.68 10.44 5.99
CA LEU A 34 1.34 11.85 6.06
C LEU A 34 -0.07 12.04 6.61
N SER A 35 -0.31 13.13 7.33
CA SER A 35 -1.65 13.52 7.75
C SER A 35 -2.56 13.70 6.53
N LYS A 36 -3.84 13.30 6.65
CA LYS A 36 -4.84 13.57 5.60
C LYS A 36 -4.99 15.08 5.38
N ALA A 37 -5.00 15.86 6.47
CA ALA A 37 -5.03 17.31 6.45
C ALA A 37 -3.61 17.89 6.41
N GLY A 38 -3.23 18.52 5.29
CA GLY A 38 -2.00 19.32 5.19
C GLY A 38 -0.69 18.55 4.92
N GLY A 39 -0.72 17.23 4.80
CA GLY A 39 0.45 16.45 4.36
C GLY A 39 1.63 16.48 5.34
N VAL A 40 1.36 16.61 6.64
CA VAL A 40 2.38 16.67 7.70
C VAL A 40 2.90 15.26 8.01
N PRO A 41 4.22 15.05 8.17
CA PRO A 41 4.79 13.78 8.59
C PRO A 41 4.15 13.22 9.86
N GLN A 42 3.75 11.96 9.81
CA GLN A 42 3.26 11.20 10.96
C GLN A 42 3.66 9.74 10.86
N TYR A 43 3.42 8.98 11.92
CA TYR A 43 3.68 7.54 11.91
C TYR A 43 2.39 6.76 12.12
N THR A 44 2.23 5.71 11.32
CA THR A 44 1.07 4.82 11.33
C THR A 44 1.53 3.40 11.63
N LYS A 45 0.76 2.70 12.46
CA LYS A 45 1.11 1.34 12.85
C LYS A 45 0.83 0.37 11.71
N PHE A 46 1.86 -0.35 11.27
CA PHE A 46 1.72 -1.57 10.48
C PHE A 46 1.19 -2.68 11.38
N TYR A 47 0.02 -3.22 11.09
CA TYR A 47 -0.67 -4.14 12.00
C TYR A 47 -0.77 -5.58 11.49
N THR A 48 -0.81 -5.77 10.18
CA THR A 48 -0.88 -7.09 9.56
C THR A 48 -0.48 -7.01 8.09
N TRP A 49 -0.03 -8.12 7.51
CA TRP A 49 0.05 -8.25 6.06
C TRP A 49 -1.36 -8.53 5.54
N ILE A 50 -1.83 -7.86 4.49
CA ILE A 50 -3.02 -8.33 3.79
C ILE A 50 -2.68 -9.48 2.85
N HIS A 51 -1.48 -9.44 2.28
CA HIS A 51 -0.94 -10.45 1.39
C HIS A 51 0.56 -10.51 1.61
N ARG A 52 1.09 -11.72 1.77
CA ARG A 52 2.52 -11.98 1.84
C ARG A 52 2.78 -13.36 1.25
N GLU A 53 3.46 -13.44 0.11
CA GLU A 53 3.93 -14.71 -0.44
C GLU A 53 5.39 -14.56 -0.87
N VAL A 54 6.32 -15.24 -0.18
CA VAL A 54 7.77 -15.01 -0.36
C VAL A 54 8.32 -15.61 -1.63
N ASP A 55 7.72 -16.71 -2.10
CA ASP A 55 8.17 -17.47 -3.28
C ASP A 55 7.34 -17.16 -4.53
N ARG A 56 6.41 -16.20 -4.44
CA ARG A 56 5.54 -15.84 -5.56
C ARG A 56 6.27 -14.93 -6.54
N THR A 57 6.45 -15.40 -7.76
CA THR A 57 6.92 -14.58 -8.89
C THR A 57 5.79 -13.71 -9.40
N THR A 58 6.04 -12.41 -9.57
CA THR A 58 5.03 -11.42 -10.00
C THR A 58 5.70 -10.31 -10.80
N GLU A 59 5.00 -9.80 -11.80
CA GLU A 59 5.40 -8.60 -12.53
C GLU A 59 5.06 -7.35 -11.71
N PHE A 60 6.03 -6.46 -11.56
CA PHE A 60 5.91 -5.16 -10.92
C PHE A 60 6.09 -4.06 -11.95
N ILE A 61 5.29 -3.00 -11.82
CA ILE A 61 5.53 -1.72 -12.47
C ILE A 61 6.66 -1.02 -11.73
N MET A 62 7.65 -0.57 -12.49
CA MET A 62 8.78 0.24 -12.07
C MET A 62 8.47 1.69 -12.42
N ILE A 63 8.20 2.52 -11.41
CA ILE A 63 7.93 3.96 -11.60
C ILE A 63 9.15 4.73 -11.12
N LYS A 64 9.75 5.53 -12.01
CA LYS A 64 10.90 6.39 -11.69
C LYS A 64 10.53 7.86 -11.79
N THR A 65 10.89 8.64 -10.77
CA THR A 65 10.72 10.10 -10.78
C THR A 65 11.97 10.83 -11.24
N GLU A 66 11.81 12.11 -11.60
CA GLU A 66 12.92 13.01 -11.93
C GLU A 66 13.97 13.13 -10.80
N ALA A 67 13.54 13.06 -9.54
CA ALA A 67 14.45 13.07 -8.38
C ALA A 67 15.19 11.73 -8.18
N GLY A 68 14.97 10.75 -9.06
CA GLY A 68 15.63 9.45 -9.03
C GLY A 68 15.02 8.44 -8.06
N LYS A 69 13.84 8.73 -7.48
CA LYS A 69 13.11 7.75 -6.66
C LYS A 69 12.54 6.67 -7.58
N ILE A 70 12.54 5.43 -7.10
CA ILE A 70 12.04 4.28 -7.86
C ILE A 70 11.09 3.48 -6.97
N LEU A 71 9.90 3.16 -7.47
CA LEU A 71 8.93 2.30 -6.79
C LEU A 71 8.61 1.06 -7.62
N LYS A 72 8.59 -0.09 -6.93
CA LYS A 72 8.22 -1.41 -7.45
C LYS A 72 6.87 -1.81 -6.89
N ILE A 73 5.84 -1.79 -7.73
CA ILE A 73 4.46 -1.92 -7.28
C ILE A 73 3.62 -2.67 -8.33
N THR A 74 2.69 -3.51 -7.91
CA THR A 74 1.79 -4.21 -8.84
C THR A 74 0.81 -3.24 -9.51
N GLY A 75 0.39 -3.54 -10.75
CA GLY A 75 -0.40 -2.62 -11.58
C GLY A 75 -1.74 -2.18 -10.99
N ASP A 76 -2.38 -3.01 -10.15
CA ASP A 76 -3.68 -2.69 -9.55
C ASP A 76 -3.58 -1.93 -8.23
N HIS A 77 -2.38 -1.75 -7.70
CA HIS A 77 -2.16 -1.06 -6.44
C HIS A 77 -2.36 0.45 -6.63
N LEU A 78 -3.00 1.09 -5.66
CA LEU A 78 -3.21 2.53 -5.67
C LEU A 78 -2.01 3.29 -5.08
N LEU A 79 -1.57 4.31 -5.80
CA LEU A 79 -0.71 5.39 -5.34
C LEU A 79 -1.42 6.72 -5.51
N PHE A 80 -0.82 7.82 -5.05
CA PHE A 80 -1.44 9.14 -5.15
C PHE A 80 -0.74 9.99 -6.22
N GLY A 81 -1.53 10.51 -7.16
CA GLY A 81 -1.12 11.44 -8.21
C GLY A 81 -1.21 12.90 -7.78
N GLU A 82 -1.26 13.81 -8.76
CA GLU A 82 -1.55 15.23 -8.58
C GLU A 82 -2.80 15.46 -7.70
N GLY A 83 -2.71 16.44 -6.80
CA GLY A 83 -3.81 16.77 -5.87
C GLY A 83 -4.15 15.65 -4.87
N ARG A 84 -3.26 14.67 -4.68
CA ARG A 84 -3.47 13.47 -3.85
C ARG A 84 -4.66 12.63 -4.32
N VAL A 85 -4.91 12.60 -5.64
CA VAL A 85 -5.93 11.74 -6.24
C VAL A 85 -5.40 10.32 -6.37
N ALA A 86 -6.17 9.32 -5.94
CA ALA A 86 -5.78 7.93 -6.06
C ALA A 86 -5.68 7.51 -7.55
N LYS A 87 -4.62 6.79 -7.89
CA LYS A 87 -4.33 6.31 -9.25
C LYS A 87 -3.76 4.90 -9.18
N ARG A 88 -4.22 4.01 -10.07
CA ARG A 88 -3.64 2.67 -10.23
C ARG A 88 -2.24 2.78 -10.82
N ALA A 89 -1.29 2.03 -10.27
CA ALA A 89 0.10 2.04 -10.74
C ALA A 89 0.22 1.68 -12.24
N GLY A 90 -0.57 0.73 -12.73
CA GLY A 90 -0.59 0.33 -14.14
C GLY A 90 -1.16 1.39 -15.09
N MET A 91 -1.77 2.45 -14.56
CA MET A 91 -2.26 3.60 -15.33
C MET A 91 -1.28 4.78 -15.33
N VAL A 92 -0.17 4.67 -14.60
CA VAL A 92 0.88 5.70 -14.57
C VAL A 92 1.68 5.68 -15.87
N LYS A 93 2.00 6.86 -16.39
CA LYS A 93 2.74 7.10 -17.61
C LYS A 93 3.82 8.15 -17.37
N THR A 94 4.87 8.11 -18.18
CA THR A 94 5.86 9.21 -18.23
C THR A 94 5.16 10.54 -18.47
N GLY A 95 5.55 11.57 -17.73
CA GLY A 95 4.94 12.90 -17.73
C GLY A 95 3.79 13.07 -16.73
N ASP A 96 3.32 12.00 -16.07
CA ASP A 96 2.39 12.15 -14.94
C ASP A 96 3.10 12.76 -13.72
N LYS A 97 2.34 13.49 -12.89
CA LYS A 97 2.77 13.92 -11.55
C LYS A 97 2.31 12.95 -10.48
N ILE A 98 3.19 12.63 -9.55
CA ILE A 98 2.90 11.73 -8.43
C ILE A 98 3.35 12.30 -7.09
N CYS A 99 2.57 12.02 -6.05
CA CYS A 99 2.85 12.42 -4.68
C CYS A 99 4.04 11.63 -4.11
N THR A 100 5.09 12.36 -3.75
CA THR A 100 6.25 11.84 -3.02
C THR A 100 6.56 12.73 -1.81
N ILE A 101 7.58 12.37 -1.04
CA ILE A 101 8.10 13.22 0.03
C ILE A 101 9.47 13.79 -0.32
N SER A 102 9.70 15.05 0.03
CA SER A 102 11.02 15.68 0.03
C SER A 102 11.91 15.13 1.16
N PRO A 103 13.22 15.44 1.20
CA PRO A 103 14.12 15.02 2.28
C PRO A 103 13.69 15.46 3.69
N ASP A 104 13.00 16.60 3.81
CA ASP A 104 12.38 17.12 5.04
C ASP A 104 10.99 16.50 5.32
N ALA A 105 10.61 15.45 4.59
CA ALA A 105 9.35 14.71 4.68
C ALA A 105 8.09 15.51 4.31
N THR A 106 8.22 16.62 3.60
CA THR A 106 7.08 17.40 3.09
C THR A 106 6.49 16.73 1.85
N LEU A 107 5.16 16.72 1.73
CA LEU A 107 4.48 16.25 0.53
C LEU A 107 4.83 17.14 -0.66
N ILE A 108 5.31 16.53 -1.73
CA ILE A 108 5.60 17.19 -3.01
C ILE A 108 5.06 16.35 -4.16
N GLU A 109 4.98 16.94 -5.33
CA GLU A 109 4.65 16.24 -6.58
C GLU A 109 5.90 16.19 -7.46
N GLU A 110 6.22 15.00 -7.97
CA GLU A 110 7.36 14.80 -8.88
C GLU A 110 6.87 14.24 -10.22
N ASP A 111 7.54 14.67 -11.29
CA ASP A 111 7.29 14.15 -12.63
C ASP A 111 7.85 12.73 -12.78
N VAL A 112 7.03 11.84 -13.34
CA VAL A 112 7.44 10.49 -13.73
C VAL A 112 8.25 10.57 -15.01
N VAL A 113 9.49 10.10 -14.97
CA VAL A 113 10.42 10.14 -16.12
C VAL A 113 10.56 8.80 -16.83
N ASP A 114 10.26 7.69 -16.14
CA ASP A 114 10.27 6.35 -16.72
C ASP A 114 9.21 5.45 -16.07
N VAL A 115 8.57 4.63 -16.89
CA VAL A 115 7.68 3.56 -16.47
C VAL A 115 8.07 2.29 -17.22
N SER A 116 8.50 1.28 -16.49
CA SER A 116 8.91 -0.02 -17.03
C SER A 116 8.31 -1.16 -16.21
N THR A 117 8.58 -2.41 -16.59
CA THR A 117 8.16 -3.59 -15.81
C THR A 117 9.36 -4.45 -15.43
N GLU A 118 9.28 -5.08 -14.26
CA GLU A 118 10.29 -6.01 -13.77
C GLU A 118 9.58 -7.21 -13.11
N THR A 119 10.01 -8.43 -13.43
CA THR A 119 9.50 -9.64 -12.77
C THR A 119 10.39 -9.99 -11.58
N LEU A 120 9.80 -10.03 -10.38
CA LEU A 120 10.51 -10.30 -9.13
C LEU A 120 9.79 -11.37 -8.31
N THR A 121 10.52 -12.00 -7.41
CA THR A 121 9.99 -12.99 -6.47
C THR A 121 9.75 -12.36 -5.10
N GLY A 122 8.58 -12.63 -4.53
CA GLY A 122 8.14 -12.13 -3.24
C GLY A 122 7.18 -10.96 -3.38
N VAL A 123 5.97 -11.13 -2.86
CA VAL A 123 4.94 -10.09 -2.84
C VAL A 123 4.57 -9.73 -1.39
N TYR A 124 4.47 -8.44 -1.12
CA TYR A 124 4.25 -7.92 0.24
C TYR A 124 3.25 -6.76 0.21
N ALA A 125 2.18 -6.88 0.99
CA ALA A 125 1.12 -5.88 1.08
C ALA A 125 0.85 -5.51 2.54
N PRO A 126 1.51 -4.46 3.08
CA PRO A 126 1.35 -4.09 4.47
C PRO A 126 0.02 -3.35 4.67
N PHE A 127 -0.70 -3.67 5.74
CA PHE A 127 -1.84 -2.86 6.17
C PHE A 127 -1.45 -1.98 7.35
N THR A 128 -1.70 -0.67 7.19
CA THR A 128 -1.47 0.36 8.21
C THR A 128 -2.79 0.87 8.78
N MET A 129 -2.74 1.46 9.98
CA MET A 129 -3.93 2.01 10.64
C MET A 129 -4.55 3.19 9.87
N SER A 130 -3.75 3.95 9.13
CA SER A 130 -4.19 5.06 8.28
C SER A 130 -4.66 4.62 6.89
N GLY A 131 -4.26 3.43 6.44
CA GLY A 131 -4.58 2.91 5.10
C GLY A 131 -3.65 3.44 4.00
N ASP A 132 -2.66 4.24 4.35
CA ASP A 132 -1.61 4.78 3.49
C ASP A 132 -0.25 4.75 4.22
N PHE A 133 0.85 4.91 3.47
CA PHE A 133 2.20 5.07 4.00
C PHE A 133 3.17 5.56 2.92
N ILE A 134 4.42 5.81 3.31
CA ILE A 134 5.51 6.16 2.41
C ILE A 134 6.35 4.92 2.04
N ALA A 135 6.44 4.62 0.74
CA ALA A 135 7.21 3.53 0.15
C ALA A 135 8.24 4.08 -0.84
N ASN A 136 9.55 3.90 -0.61
CA ASN A 136 10.62 4.52 -1.42
C ASN A 136 10.44 6.04 -1.64
N GLY A 137 9.79 6.73 -0.71
CA GLY A 137 9.47 8.15 -0.82
C GLY A 137 8.14 8.46 -1.52
N PHE A 138 7.43 7.48 -2.08
CA PHE A 138 6.13 7.66 -2.71
C PHE A 138 5.02 7.54 -1.67
N LEU A 139 3.99 8.40 -1.75
CA LEU A 139 2.77 8.19 -0.98
C LEU A 139 1.92 7.13 -1.67
N VAL A 140 1.63 6.04 -0.95
CA VAL A 140 0.90 4.89 -1.48
C VAL A 140 -0.26 4.51 -0.56
N ALA A 141 -1.32 3.96 -1.14
CA ALA A 141 -2.40 3.35 -0.36
C ALA A 141 -2.04 1.90 0.00
N CYS A 142 -2.77 1.34 0.95
CA CYS A 142 -2.73 -0.10 1.22
C CYS A 142 -3.71 -0.90 0.33
N TYR A 143 -4.41 -0.26 -0.60
CA TYR A 143 -5.58 -0.84 -1.29
C TYR A 143 -5.35 -0.99 -2.81
N SER A 144 -6.12 -1.89 -3.43
CA SER A 144 -6.22 -2.09 -4.89
C SER A 144 -7.63 -1.83 -5.39
N ASP A 145 -7.73 -1.40 -6.66
CA ASP A 145 -8.89 -1.51 -7.56
C ASP A 145 -10.29 -1.27 -6.95
N ILE A 146 -10.36 -0.40 -5.95
CA ILE A 146 -11.59 0.20 -5.46
C ILE A 146 -11.41 1.69 -5.72
N ASP A 147 -12.17 2.23 -6.65
CA ASP A 147 -12.09 3.64 -7.09
C ASP A 147 -12.35 4.62 -5.93
N ASN A 148 -12.89 4.13 -4.82
CA ASN A 148 -13.12 4.86 -3.59
C ASN A 148 -12.25 4.33 -2.42
N PHE A 149 -11.14 5.02 -2.14
CA PHE A 149 -10.25 4.73 -1.00
C PHE A 149 -11.01 4.64 0.33
N ASP A 150 -11.98 5.52 0.58
CA ASP A 150 -12.70 5.57 1.85
C ASP A 150 -13.61 4.36 2.04
N VAL A 151 -14.22 3.84 0.96
CA VAL A 151 -14.99 2.59 0.97
C VAL A 151 -14.08 1.40 1.29
N ALA A 152 -12.95 1.27 0.58
CA ALA A 152 -11.97 0.22 0.84
C ALA A 152 -11.49 0.28 2.29
N HIS A 153 -11.15 1.49 2.76
CA HIS A 153 -10.71 1.71 4.13
C HIS A 153 -11.81 1.41 5.15
N ALA A 154 -13.07 1.78 4.88
CA ALA A 154 -14.20 1.52 5.77
C ALA A 154 -14.49 0.02 5.91
N SER A 155 -14.39 -0.75 4.82
CA SER A 155 -14.57 -2.20 4.85
C SER A 155 -13.60 -2.90 5.82
N MET A 156 -12.43 -2.29 6.07
CA MET A 156 -11.41 -2.81 6.97
C MET A 156 -11.58 -2.37 8.44
N LEU A 157 -12.63 -1.62 8.80
CA LEU A 157 -12.91 -1.17 10.17
C LEU A 157 -12.96 -2.33 11.18
N PRO A 158 -13.67 -3.46 10.92
CA PRO A 158 -13.73 -4.57 11.87
C PRO A 158 -12.36 -5.15 12.17
N LEU A 159 -11.53 -5.34 11.13
CA LEU A 159 -10.17 -5.87 11.28
C LEU A 159 -9.27 -4.91 12.07
N ARG A 160 -9.34 -3.60 11.77
CA ARG A 160 -8.61 -2.58 12.55
C ARG A 160 -9.01 -2.57 14.02
N MET A 161 -10.30 -2.69 14.32
CA MET A 161 -10.80 -2.71 15.70
C MET A 161 -10.33 -3.94 16.47
N PHE A 162 -10.39 -5.12 15.84
CA PHE A 162 -9.80 -6.34 16.38
C PHE A 162 -8.31 -6.15 16.71
N HIS A 163 -7.55 -5.57 15.77
CA HIS A 163 -6.13 -5.25 15.94
C HIS A 163 -5.81 -4.05 16.86
N LYS A 164 -6.81 -3.37 17.41
CA LYS A 164 -6.63 -2.39 18.50
C LYS A 164 -6.87 -3.03 19.86
N LEU A 165 -7.85 -3.93 19.96
CA LEU A 165 -8.29 -4.53 21.21
C LEU A 165 -7.46 -5.75 21.63
N ASP A 166 -7.24 -6.72 20.73
CA ASP A 166 -6.63 -8.02 21.06
C ASP A 166 -5.11 -8.08 20.90
N LYS A 167 -4.31 -7.57 21.84
CA LYS A 167 -2.84 -7.51 21.70
C LYS A 167 -2.11 -8.86 21.54
N SER A 168 -2.79 -10.01 21.55
CA SER A 168 -2.24 -11.35 21.32
C SER A 168 -1.46 -11.47 20.00
N TRP A 169 -1.85 -10.70 18.97
CA TRP A 169 -1.21 -10.71 17.65
C TRP A 169 0.27 -10.30 17.67
N LYS A 170 0.75 -9.61 18.72
CA LYS A 170 2.15 -9.17 18.84
C LYS A 170 3.14 -10.34 18.93
N LYS A 171 2.67 -11.56 19.25
CA LYS A 171 3.51 -12.76 19.41
C LYS A 171 3.77 -13.51 18.09
N GLU A 172 2.98 -13.29 17.04
CA GLU A 172 3.11 -13.98 15.76
C GLU A 172 3.65 -13.05 14.66
N ASN A 173 4.94 -13.18 14.38
CA ASN A 173 5.64 -12.30 13.44
C ASN A 173 6.19 -12.99 12.17
N LYS A 174 6.12 -14.33 12.04
CA LYS A 174 6.89 -15.03 10.98
C LYS A 174 6.13 -16.07 10.13
N LYS A 175 4.86 -16.36 10.42
CA LYS A 175 4.14 -17.47 9.77
C LYS A 175 3.05 -17.04 8.79
N GLN A 176 2.82 -15.74 8.61
CA GLN A 176 1.77 -15.31 7.69
C GLN A 176 2.25 -15.45 6.24
N GLU A 177 1.59 -16.37 5.53
CA GLU A 177 1.80 -16.66 4.12
C GLU A 177 0.44 -16.68 3.42
N GLY A 178 0.38 -16.20 2.18
CA GLY A 178 -0.84 -16.05 1.40
C GLY A 178 -1.65 -14.80 1.74
N LEU A 179 -2.88 -14.78 1.25
CA LEU A 179 -3.86 -13.72 1.51
C LEU A 179 -4.47 -13.87 2.91
N HIS A 180 -4.54 -12.76 3.64
CA HIS A 180 -5.14 -12.70 4.97
C HIS A 180 -6.59 -13.17 4.93
N ILE A 181 -6.98 -14.01 5.90
CA ILE A 181 -8.28 -14.70 5.87
C ILE A 181 -9.47 -13.75 5.79
N TYR A 182 -9.37 -12.58 6.45
CA TYR A 182 -10.39 -11.54 6.37
C TYR A 182 -10.58 -11.03 4.93
N ALA A 183 -9.50 -10.63 4.25
CA ALA A 183 -9.59 -10.19 2.85
C ALA A 183 -10.07 -11.30 1.94
N ARG A 184 -9.59 -12.54 2.14
CA ARG A 184 -10.05 -13.69 1.36
C ARG A 184 -11.56 -13.88 1.46
N ASN A 185 -12.12 -13.75 2.66
CA ASN A 185 -13.57 -13.88 2.87
C ASN A 185 -14.33 -12.66 2.33
N LEU A 186 -13.77 -11.45 2.45
CA LEU A 186 -14.37 -10.24 1.90
C LEU A 186 -14.47 -10.30 0.38
N ILE A 187 -13.41 -10.77 -0.30
CA ILE A 187 -13.41 -10.95 -1.75
C ILE A 187 -14.45 -12.00 -2.17
N LYS A 188 -14.56 -13.12 -1.43
CA LYS A 188 -15.64 -14.08 -1.69
C LYS A 188 -17.02 -13.43 -1.60
N VAL A 189 -17.27 -12.60 -0.59
CA VAL A 189 -18.56 -11.89 -0.49
C VAL A 189 -18.75 -10.95 -1.68
N TRP A 190 -17.73 -10.17 -2.03
CA TRP A 190 -17.75 -9.26 -3.18
C TRP A 190 -18.11 -9.96 -4.49
N ASP A 191 -17.45 -11.09 -4.77
CA ASP A 191 -17.65 -11.89 -5.99
C ASP A 191 -19.08 -12.47 -6.09
N HIS A 192 -19.80 -12.58 -4.98
CA HIS A 192 -21.19 -13.04 -4.95
C HIS A 192 -22.22 -11.89 -4.95
N LEU A 193 -21.79 -10.62 -4.87
CA LEU A 193 -22.70 -9.48 -4.98
C LEU A 193 -23.19 -9.30 -6.42
N PRO A 194 -24.46 -8.91 -6.65
CA PRO A 194 -24.92 -8.53 -7.97
C PRO A 194 -24.10 -7.37 -8.54
N LEU A 195 -23.84 -7.37 -9.86
CA LEU A 195 -23.03 -6.33 -10.51
C LEU A 195 -23.54 -4.90 -10.22
N ARG A 196 -24.86 -4.70 -10.17
CA ARG A 196 -25.46 -3.40 -9.82
C ARG A 196 -25.03 -2.90 -8.44
N VAL A 197 -24.85 -3.81 -7.49
CA VAL A 197 -24.38 -3.49 -6.14
C VAL A 197 -22.88 -3.17 -6.16
N GLN A 198 -22.08 -3.95 -6.90
CA GLN A 198 -20.65 -3.67 -7.06
C GLN A 198 -20.41 -2.27 -7.65
N THR A 199 -21.13 -1.94 -8.72
CA THR A 199 -21.07 -0.61 -9.36
C THR A 199 -21.53 0.50 -8.42
N ALA A 200 -22.57 0.27 -7.61
CA ALA A 200 -23.05 1.27 -6.64
C ALA A 200 -22.08 1.49 -5.47
N ILE A 201 -21.22 0.52 -5.15
CA ILE A 201 -20.19 0.65 -4.10
C ILE A 201 -18.93 1.35 -4.64
N GLN A 202 -18.66 1.22 -5.94
CA GLN A 202 -17.49 1.82 -6.59
C GLN A 202 -17.71 3.30 -6.96
N ASN A 203 -18.95 3.72 -7.22
CA ASN A 203 -19.35 5.12 -7.47
C ASN A 203 -19.60 5.90 -6.17
#